data_AF-A0A2E9D2V9-F1
#
_entry.id   AF-A0A2E9D2V9-F1
#
_cell.length_a   1.000
_cell.length_b   1.000
_cell.length_c   1.000
_cell.angle_alpha   90.00
_cell.angle_beta   90.00
_cell.angle_gamma   90.00
#
_symmetry.space_group_name_H-M   'P 1'
#
loop_
_entity.id
_entity.type
_entity.pdbx_description
1 polymer ?
#
loop_
_entity_poly.entity_id
_entity_poly.type
_entity_poly.pdbx_seq_one_letter_code
_entity_poly.pdbx_strand_id
1 'polypeptide(L)'
;MTTSDNTKLIEVISRCHKELDELFLLHQEAVLMGKIDEAIQLLNCFVELHHLHMHFEDKELAPKLDELGDQGRWPASLYIDEHAKVQELIEKTQDNLLSLSEGKLSDKELRREIIASLDREKTLKGLCEHHQEREESGILPELDSQTDTDWRASIIEPFLKKWNAQLERNMEIVSGINFL
;
A
#
# COMPACT_ATOMS: atom_id res chain seq x y z
N MET A 1 3.26 12.84 -21.68
CA MET A 1 2.65 11.73 -20.93
C MET A 1 2.90 10.47 -21.73
N THR A 2 3.92 9.70 -21.37
CA THR A 2 4.08 8.34 -21.90
C THR A 2 2.86 7.54 -21.45
N THR A 3 2.14 6.95 -22.39
CA THR A 3 1.08 6.00 -22.10
C THR A 3 1.68 4.86 -21.29
N SER A 4 1.25 4.69 -20.04
CA SER A 4 1.72 3.60 -19.18
C SER A 4 1.41 2.26 -19.85
N ASP A 5 2.42 1.40 -19.94
CA ASP A 5 2.31 0.09 -20.55
C ASP A 5 1.63 -0.86 -19.56
N ASN A 6 0.33 -1.07 -19.73
CA ASN A 6 -0.46 -1.97 -18.89
C ASN A 6 -0.17 -3.46 -19.16
N THR A 7 0.93 -3.80 -19.83
CA THR A 7 1.40 -5.17 -19.99
C THR A 7 2.69 -5.46 -19.19
N LYS A 8 3.28 -4.45 -18.56
CA LYS A 8 4.47 -4.59 -17.72
C LYS A 8 4.11 -4.49 -16.24
N LEU A 9 4.59 -5.47 -15.48
CA LEU A 9 4.41 -5.53 -14.04
C LEU A 9 5.00 -4.29 -13.37
N ILE A 10 6.22 -3.88 -13.75
CA ILE A 10 6.86 -2.71 -13.13
C ILE A 10 6.05 -1.42 -13.31
N GLU A 11 5.50 -1.19 -14.50
CA GLU A 11 4.73 0.03 -14.79
C GLU A 11 3.39 0.04 -14.03
N VAL A 12 2.76 -1.12 -13.91
CA VAL A 12 1.48 -1.27 -13.24
C VAL A 12 1.63 -1.17 -11.73
N ILE A 13 2.57 -1.90 -11.15
CA ILE A 13 2.75 -1.99 -9.70
C ILE A 13 3.35 -0.69 -9.14
N SER A 14 4.34 -0.07 -9.81
CA SER A 14 4.83 1.25 -9.39
C SER A 14 3.77 2.35 -9.44
N ARG A 15 2.73 2.22 -10.27
CA ARG A 15 1.58 3.13 -10.21
C ARG A 15 0.74 2.86 -8.97
N CYS A 16 0.50 1.59 -8.65
CA CYS A 16 -0.23 1.20 -7.45
C CYS A 16 0.48 1.72 -6.18
N HIS A 17 1.81 1.63 -6.12
CA HIS A 17 2.63 2.19 -5.05
C HIS A 17 2.39 3.69 -4.85
N LYS A 18 2.42 4.48 -5.93
CA LYS A 18 2.19 5.93 -5.86
C LYS A 18 0.80 6.27 -5.33
N GLU A 19 -0.21 5.49 -5.69
CA GLU A 19 -1.58 5.68 -5.22
C GLU A 19 -1.74 5.29 -3.75
N LEU A 20 -1.05 4.24 -3.30
CA LEU A 20 -0.95 3.87 -1.89
C LEU A 20 -0.22 4.94 -1.07
N ASP A 21 0.91 5.43 -1.55
CA ASP A 21 1.70 6.47 -0.89
C ASP A 21 0.90 7.76 -0.72
N GLU A 22 0.11 8.15 -1.73
CA GLU A 22 -0.76 9.32 -1.66
C GLU A 22 -1.86 9.15 -0.61
N LEU A 23 -2.54 8.00 -0.58
CA LEU A 23 -3.55 7.71 0.44
C LEU A 23 -2.96 7.70 1.85
N PHE A 24 -1.77 7.13 2.02
CA PHE A 24 -1.10 7.13 3.31
C PHE A 24 -0.70 8.56 3.70
N LEU A 25 -0.22 9.39 2.75
CA LEU A 25 0.10 10.78 3.02
C LEU A 25 -1.13 11.60 3.44
N LEU A 26 -2.27 11.45 2.75
CA LEU A 26 -3.53 12.08 3.13
C LEU A 26 -3.99 11.65 4.52
N HIS A 27 -3.84 10.36 4.84
CA HIS A 27 -4.07 9.85 6.19
C HIS A 27 -3.21 10.60 7.23
N GLN A 28 -1.90 10.73 6.99
CA GLN A 28 -0.99 11.45 7.89
C GLN A 28 -1.34 12.95 8.02
N GLU A 29 -1.82 13.58 6.94
CA GLU A 29 -2.32 14.96 6.98
C GLU A 29 -3.55 15.08 7.89
N ALA A 30 -4.51 14.15 7.80
CA ALA A 30 -5.66 14.12 8.69
C ALA A 30 -5.25 13.92 10.16
N VAL A 31 -4.29 13.03 10.44
CA VAL A 31 -3.70 12.86 11.79
C VAL A 31 -3.09 14.17 12.29
N LEU A 32 -2.29 14.83 11.45
CA LEU A 32 -1.64 16.10 11.79
C LEU A 32 -2.65 17.20 12.14
N MET A 33 -3.77 17.24 11.42
CA MET A 33 -4.87 18.18 11.69
C MET A 33 -5.74 17.82 12.90
N GLY A 34 -5.51 16.64 13.51
CA GLY A 34 -6.36 16.11 14.59
C GLY A 34 -7.73 15.63 14.11
N LYS A 35 -7.91 15.40 12.80
CA LYS A 35 -9.12 14.87 12.17
C LYS A 35 -9.08 13.34 12.21
N ILE A 36 -9.21 12.78 13.41
CA ILE A 36 -8.92 11.36 13.67
C ILE A 36 -9.90 10.43 12.94
N ASP A 37 -11.18 10.80 12.86
CA ASP A 37 -12.18 9.98 12.17
C ASP A 37 -11.92 9.92 10.65
N GLU A 38 -11.54 11.06 10.05
CA GLU A 38 -11.12 11.13 8.66
C GLU A 38 -9.80 10.39 8.43
N ALA A 39 -8.86 10.48 9.36
CA ALA A 39 -7.63 9.70 9.32
C ALA A 39 -7.91 8.19 9.30
N ILE A 40 -8.85 7.71 10.11
CA ILE A 40 -9.28 6.30 10.12
C ILE A 40 -9.88 5.92 8.75
N GLN A 41 -10.75 6.76 8.18
CA GLN A 41 -11.34 6.51 6.85
C GLN A 41 -10.29 6.41 5.75
N LEU A 42 -9.30 7.30 5.76
CA LEU A 42 -8.21 7.31 4.78
C LEU A 42 -7.28 6.10 4.96
N LEU A 43 -6.96 5.73 6.20
CA LEU A 43 -6.20 4.52 6.47
C LEU A 43 -6.95 3.28 5.98
N ASN A 44 -8.27 3.21 6.17
CA ASN A 44 -9.06 2.08 5.65
C ASN A 44 -9.04 2.03 4.11
N CYS A 45 -9.08 3.17 3.43
CA CYS A 45 -8.90 3.22 1.97
C CYS A 45 -7.53 2.67 1.55
N PHE A 46 -6.46 3.06 2.26
CA PHE A 46 -5.12 2.51 2.06
C PHE A 46 -5.11 0.99 2.28
N VAL A 47 -5.70 0.49 3.37
CA VAL A 47 -5.74 -0.95 3.70
C VAL A 47 -6.48 -1.76 2.64
N GLU A 48 -7.61 -1.27 2.13
CA GLU A 48 -8.36 -1.96 1.08
C GLU A 48 -7.55 -2.12 -0.21
N LEU A 49 -6.82 -1.09 -0.64
CA LEU A 49 -5.95 -1.18 -1.82
C LEU A 49 -4.69 -2.00 -1.52
N HIS A 50 -4.06 -1.82 -0.36
CA HIS A 50 -2.89 -2.59 0.04
C HIS A 50 -3.20 -4.09 0.02
N HIS A 51 -4.37 -4.50 0.53
CA HIS A 51 -4.81 -5.89 0.46
C HIS A 51 -4.97 -6.40 -0.97
N LEU A 52 -5.47 -5.60 -1.91
CA LEU A 52 -5.58 -6.01 -3.31
C LEU A 52 -4.20 -6.19 -3.96
N HIS A 53 -3.26 -5.30 -3.67
CA HIS A 53 -1.88 -5.34 -4.17
C HIS A 53 -1.12 -6.55 -3.61
N MET A 54 -1.03 -6.68 -2.29
CA MET A 54 -0.44 -7.85 -1.61
C MET A 54 -1.06 -9.16 -2.10
N HIS A 55 -2.38 -9.24 -2.21
CA HIS A 55 -3.04 -10.46 -2.67
C HIS A 55 -2.70 -10.81 -4.11
N PHE A 56 -2.57 -9.82 -4.99
CA PHE A 56 -2.14 -10.04 -6.36
C PHE A 56 -0.72 -10.61 -6.40
N GLU A 57 0.19 -10.04 -5.63
CA GLU A 57 1.60 -10.44 -5.64
C GLU A 57 1.80 -11.81 -5.02
N ASP A 58 1.21 -12.05 -3.86
CA ASP A 58 1.29 -13.34 -3.17
C ASP A 58 0.65 -14.48 -3.97
N LYS A 59 -0.37 -14.18 -4.79
CA LYS A 59 -1.09 -15.20 -5.58
C LYS A 59 -0.52 -15.43 -6.97
N GLU A 60 -0.05 -14.38 -7.63
CA GLU A 60 0.34 -14.45 -9.03
C GLU A 60 1.86 -14.33 -9.19
N LEU A 61 2.51 -13.39 -8.48
CA LEU A 61 3.93 -13.07 -8.71
C LEU A 61 4.86 -13.99 -7.91
N ALA A 62 4.61 -14.16 -6.62
CA ALA A 62 5.44 -14.97 -5.75
C ALA A 62 5.54 -16.44 -6.23
N PRO A 63 4.43 -17.13 -6.58
CA PRO A 63 4.53 -18.48 -7.15
C PRO A 63 5.26 -18.50 -8.49
N LYS A 64 5.09 -17.44 -9.31
CA LYS A 64 5.78 -17.35 -10.59
C LYS A 64 7.28 -17.18 -10.43
N LEU A 65 7.72 -16.40 -9.45
CA LEU A 65 9.13 -16.25 -9.11
C LEU A 65 9.72 -17.59 -8.65
N ASP A 66 9.01 -18.34 -7.80
CA ASP A 66 9.44 -19.67 -7.36
C ASP A 66 9.57 -20.67 -8.52
N GLU A 67 8.68 -20.61 -9.51
CA GLU A 67 8.78 -21.43 -10.74
C GLU A 67 10.07 -21.14 -11.54
N LEU A 68 10.58 -19.91 -11.49
CA LEU A 68 11.82 -19.52 -12.16
C LEU A 68 13.08 -19.97 -11.37
N GLY A 69 12.94 -20.37 -10.10
CA GLY A 69 14.00 -20.88 -9.23
C GLY A 69 14.96 -19.79 -8.71
N ASP A 70 16.23 -20.14 -8.48
CA ASP A 70 17.29 -19.24 -7.93
C ASP A 70 17.70 -18.08 -8.86
N GLN A 71 16.87 -17.70 -9.84
CA GLN A 71 17.11 -16.58 -10.74
C GLN A 71 16.66 -15.24 -10.16
N GLY A 72 15.86 -15.25 -9.09
CA GLY A 72 15.44 -14.05 -8.40
C GLY A 72 16.55 -13.45 -7.53
N ARG A 73 16.63 -12.12 -7.46
CA ARG A 73 17.56 -11.44 -6.54
C ARG A 73 17.25 -11.74 -5.08
N TRP A 74 15.98 -11.97 -4.77
CA TRP A 74 15.48 -12.34 -3.44
C TRP A 74 14.50 -13.50 -3.55
N PRO A 75 14.40 -14.36 -2.51
CA PRO A 75 13.42 -15.44 -2.51
C PRO A 75 11.99 -14.90 -2.37
N ALA A 76 11.00 -15.57 -2.98
CA ALA A 76 9.59 -15.18 -2.89
C ALA A 76 9.09 -15.07 -1.44
N SER A 77 9.60 -15.93 -0.54
CA SER A 77 9.26 -15.90 0.88
C SER A 77 9.58 -14.57 1.57
N LEU A 78 10.60 -13.84 1.11
CA LEU A 78 10.95 -12.54 1.69
C LEU A 78 9.83 -11.52 1.47
N TYR A 79 9.26 -11.47 0.26
CA TYR A 79 8.16 -10.56 -0.08
C TYR A 79 6.91 -10.89 0.76
N ILE A 80 6.58 -12.17 0.86
CA ILE A 80 5.44 -12.65 1.68
C ILE A 80 5.63 -12.29 3.17
N ASP A 81 6.84 -12.48 3.71
CA ASP A 81 7.15 -12.13 5.10
C ASP A 81 7.09 -10.61 5.32
N GLU A 82 7.54 -9.80 4.36
CA GLU A 82 7.43 -8.34 4.39
C GLU A 82 5.95 -7.91 4.37
N HIS A 83 5.10 -8.50 3.51
CA HIS A 83 3.64 -8.28 3.50
C HIS A 83 2.99 -8.57 4.85
N ALA A 84 3.29 -9.72 5.46
CA ALA A 84 2.78 -10.08 6.78
C ALA A 84 3.20 -9.04 7.84
N LYS A 85 4.43 -8.51 7.73
CA LYS A 85 4.92 -7.50 8.66
C LYS A 85 4.25 -6.14 8.45
N VAL A 86 4.01 -5.74 7.21
CA VAL A 86 3.25 -4.53 6.88
C VAL A 86 1.84 -4.61 7.47
N GLN A 87 1.17 -5.75 7.31
CA GLN A 87 -0.16 -5.98 7.89
C GLN A 87 -0.18 -5.85 9.42
N GLU A 88 0.81 -6.43 10.12
CA GLU A 88 0.95 -6.29 11.58
C GLU A 88 1.11 -4.81 12.00
N LEU A 89 1.83 -4.02 11.22
CA LEU A 89 2.05 -2.59 11.50
C LEU A 89 0.81 -1.75 11.19
N ILE A 90 0.06 -2.09 10.14
CA ILE A 90 -1.24 -1.49 9.82
C ILE A 90 -2.22 -1.68 10.99
N GLU A 91 -2.36 -2.91 11.50
CA GLU A 91 -3.26 -3.22 12.61
C GLU A 91 -2.94 -2.39 13.85
N LYS A 92 -1.64 -2.26 14.19
CA LYS A 92 -1.20 -1.38 15.30
C LYS A 92 -1.53 0.08 15.08
N THR A 93 -1.42 0.58 13.85
CA THR A 93 -1.79 1.96 13.51
C THR A 93 -3.30 2.15 13.65
N GLN A 94 -4.12 1.21 13.17
CA GLN A 94 -5.58 1.24 13.34
C GLN A 94 -5.97 1.25 14.83
N ASP A 95 -5.40 0.36 15.65
CA ASP A 95 -5.66 0.29 17.09
C ASP A 95 -5.31 1.60 17.81
N ASN A 96 -4.19 2.23 17.43
CA ASN A 96 -3.78 3.52 17.97
C ASN A 96 -4.80 4.62 17.62
N LEU A 97 -5.21 4.71 16.36
CA LEU A 97 -6.17 5.73 15.92
C LEU A 97 -7.54 5.55 16.57
N LEU A 98 -8.02 4.31 16.69
CA LEU A 98 -9.26 4.01 17.41
C LEU A 98 -9.18 4.46 18.87
N SER A 99 -8.06 4.18 19.54
CA SER A 99 -7.83 4.65 20.91
C SER A 99 -7.85 6.18 21.03
N LEU A 100 -7.35 6.90 20.01
CA LEU A 100 -7.38 8.37 19.97
C LEU A 100 -8.78 8.92 19.70
N SER A 101 -9.56 8.31 18.81
CA SER A 101 -10.93 8.71 18.50
C SER A 101 -11.86 8.53 19.72
N GLU A 102 -11.68 7.43 20.47
CA GLU A 102 -12.48 7.15 21.68
C GLU A 102 -12.02 7.95 22.91
N GLY A 103 -10.80 8.47 22.90
CA GLY A 103 -10.16 9.15 24.01
C GLY A 103 -10.74 10.54 24.30
N LYS A 104 -10.97 10.84 25.58
CA LYS A 104 -11.26 12.21 26.03
C LYS A 104 -9.96 12.92 26.40
N LEU A 105 -9.23 13.38 25.39
CA LEU A 105 -7.98 14.12 25.57
C LEU A 105 -8.22 15.63 25.63
N SER A 106 -7.45 16.34 26.45
CA SER A 106 -7.33 17.80 26.31
C SER A 106 -6.54 18.15 25.04
N ASP A 107 -6.70 19.36 24.52
CA ASP A 107 -5.97 19.83 23.32
C ASP A 107 -4.45 19.64 23.42
N LYS A 108 -3.89 19.80 24.62
CA LYS A 108 -2.45 19.62 24.86
C LYS A 108 -2.05 18.16 24.76
N GLU A 109 -2.86 17.25 25.29
CA GLU A 109 -2.62 15.80 25.22
C GLU A 109 -2.78 15.32 23.79
N LEU A 110 -3.85 15.75 23.10
CA LEU A 110 -4.10 15.42 21.70
C LEU A 110 -2.90 15.79 20.81
N ARG A 111 -2.36 17.01 20.93
CA ARG A 111 -1.17 17.41 20.14
C ARG A 111 0.05 16.54 20.40
N ARG A 112 0.23 16.03 21.62
CA ARG A 112 1.36 15.14 21.96
C ARG A 112 1.14 13.75 21.38
N GLU A 113 -0.08 13.25 21.43
CA GLU A 113 -0.43 11.96 20.83
C GLU A 113 -0.39 11.97 19.31
N ILE A 114 -0.72 13.10 18.67
CA ILE A 114 -0.52 13.28 17.21
C ILE A 114 0.96 13.10 16.86
N ILE A 115 1.88 13.77 17.57
CA ILE A 115 3.33 13.62 17.35
C ILE A 115 3.74 12.16 17.54
N ALA A 116 3.32 11.54 18.65
CA ALA A 116 3.66 10.16 18.95
C ALA A 116 3.11 9.16 17.92
N SER A 117 1.94 9.45 17.33
CA SER A 117 1.33 8.60 16.29
C SER A 117 2.11 8.67 14.98
N LEU A 118 2.43 9.88 14.52
CA LEU A 118 3.27 10.07 13.33
C LEU A 118 4.67 9.44 13.49
N ASP A 119 5.25 9.51 14.69
CA ASP A 119 6.53 8.85 14.99
C ASP A 119 6.43 7.31 14.90
N ARG A 120 5.30 6.72 15.33
CA ARG A 120 5.06 5.26 15.23
C ARG A 120 4.85 4.83 13.77
N GLU A 121 4.12 5.61 13.00
CA GLU A 121 3.84 5.35 11.58
C GLU A 121 5.09 5.36 10.70
N LYS A 122 6.17 6.04 11.13
CA LYS A 122 7.45 6.03 10.41
C LYS A 122 7.97 4.62 10.13
N THR A 123 7.77 3.68 11.06
CA THR A 123 8.20 2.28 10.85
C THR A 123 7.38 1.59 9.77
N LEU A 124 6.06 1.80 9.74
CA LEU A 124 5.19 1.29 8.68
C LEU A 124 5.60 1.87 7.33
N LYS A 125 5.69 3.20 7.24
CA LYS A 125 6.08 3.90 6.03
C LYS A 125 7.43 3.43 5.48
N GLY A 126 8.46 3.39 6.34
CA GLY A 126 9.79 2.96 5.92
C GLY A 126 9.83 1.50 5.47
N LEU A 127 9.01 0.62 6.06
CA LEU A 127 8.91 -0.77 5.60
C LEU A 127 8.26 -0.83 4.21
N CYS A 128 7.17 -0.10 3.97
CA CYS A 128 6.53 -0.01 2.66
C CYS A 128 7.52 0.52 1.61
N GLU A 129 8.23 1.62 1.89
CA GLU A 129 9.22 2.21 0.97
C GLU A 129 10.32 1.18 0.60
N HIS A 130 10.87 0.48 1.59
CA HIS A 130 11.91 -0.53 1.33
C HIS A 130 11.39 -1.77 0.59
N HIS A 131 10.15 -2.17 0.87
CA HIS A 131 9.49 -3.26 0.18
C HIS A 131 9.27 -2.92 -1.30
N GLN A 132 8.67 -1.75 -1.58
CA GLN A 132 8.47 -1.22 -2.93
C GLN A 132 9.81 -1.12 -3.70
N GLU A 133 10.86 -0.59 -3.06
CA GLU A 133 12.21 -0.52 -3.65
C GLU A 133 12.74 -1.92 -4.02
N ARG A 134 12.48 -2.93 -3.18
CA ARG A 134 12.90 -4.32 -3.44
C ARG A 134 12.13 -4.92 -4.60
N GLU A 135 10.86 -4.59 -4.76
CA GLU A 135 10.05 -5.10 -5.85
C GLU A 135 10.48 -4.50 -7.18
N GLU A 136 10.60 -3.17 -7.23
CA GLU A 136 10.96 -2.39 -8.41
C GLU A 136 12.40 -2.67 -8.88
N SER A 137 13.28 -3.10 -7.98
CA SER A 137 14.66 -3.49 -8.29
C SER A 137 14.91 -5.01 -8.31
N GLY A 138 13.85 -5.82 -8.18
CA GLY A 138 13.90 -7.28 -8.07
C GLY A 138 12.79 -7.97 -8.83
N ILE A 139 11.79 -8.51 -8.12
CA ILE A 139 10.75 -9.38 -8.69
C ILE A 139 10.05 -8.80 -9.93
N LEU A 140 9.76 -7.49 -9.97
CA LEU A 140 9.02 -6.88 -11.07
C LEU A 140 9.80 -6.91 -12.40
N PRO A 141 11.03 -6.34 -12.51
CA PRO A 141 11.81 -6.44 -13.75
C PRO A 141 12.24 -7.87 -14.07
N GLU A 142 12.45 -8.72 -13.05
CA GLU A 142 12.79 -10.14 -13.24
C GLU A 142 11.66 -10.89 -13.94
N LEU A 143 10.43 -10.76 -13.45
CA LEU A 143 9.25 -11.38 -14.07
C LEU A 143 8.95 -10.74 -15.43
N ASP A 144 9.09 -9.41 -15.56
CA ASP A 144 8.85 -8.73 -16.84
C ASP A 144 9.80 -9.18 -17.97
N SER A 145 11.00 -9.63 -17.62
CA SER A 145 12.01 -10.10 -18.59
C SER A 145 11.92 -11.59 -18.90
N GLN A 146 11.34 -12.38 -17.99
CA GLN A 146 11.32 -13.84 -18.06
C GLN A 146 9.95 -14.43 -18.42
N THR A 147 8.91 -13.60 -18.45
CA THR A 147 7.55 -14.02 -18.79
C THR A 147 7.07 -13.37 -20.08
N ASP A 148 6.20 -14.08 -20.80
CA ASP A 148 5.60 -13.55 -22.01
C ASP A 148 4.49 -12.53 -21.69
N THR A 149 4.14 -11.74 -22.70
CA THR A 149 3.12 -10.69 -22.59
C THR A 149 1.72 -11.26 -22.40
N ASP A 150 1.43 -12.46 -22.93
CA ASP A 150 0.09 -13.06 -22.83
C ASP A 150 -0.21 -13.48 -21.38
N TRP A 151 0.76 -14.09 -20.69
CA TRP A 151 0.66 -14.40 -19.28
C TRP A 151 0.50 -13.14 -18.43
N ARG A 152 1.36 -12.12 -18.62
CA ARG A 152 1.26 -10.86 -17.87
C ARG A 152 -0.10 -10.19 -18.07
N ALA A 153 -0.58 -10.10 -19.32
CA ALA A 153 -1.90 -9.54 -19.59
C ALA A 153 -3.01 -10.33 -18.88
N SER A 154 -2.91 -11.66 -18.86
CA SER A 154 -3.92 -12.54 -18.23
C SER A 154 -4.10 -12.31 -16.72
N ILE A 155 -3.05 -11.85 -16.02
CA ILE A 155 -3.10 -11.55 -14.58
C ILE A 155 -3.29 -10.05 -14.29
N ILE A 156 -2.70 -9.17 -15.11
CA ILE A 156 -2.76 -7.71 -14.92
C ILE A 156 -4.15 -7.17 -15.23
N GLU A 157 -4.81 -7.62 -16.30
CA GLU A 157 -6.14 -7.12 -16.68
C GLU A 157 -7.20 -7.32 -15.58
N PRO A 158 -7.39 -8.52 -15.02
CA PRO A 158 -8.35 -8.72 -13.93
C PRO A 158 -7.95 -7.98 -12.66
N PHE A 159 -6.65 -7.85 -12.37
CA PHE A 159 -6.14 -7.06 -11.25
C PHE A 159 -6.51 -5.58 -11.41
N LEU A 160 -6.16 -4.97 -12.54
CA LEU A 160 -6.44 -3.56 -12.82
C LEU A 160 -7.93 -3.24 -12.78
N LYS A 161 -8.79 -4.16 -13.23
CA LYS A 161 -10.24 -3.99 -13.12
C LYS A 161 -10.69 -3.88 -11.66
N LYS A 162 -10.17 -4.73 -10.77
CA LYS A 162 -10.49 -4.68 -9.34
C LYS A 162 -9.89 -3.45 -8.67
N TRP A 163 -8.62 -3.17 -8.97
CA TRP A 163 -7.87 -2.04 -8.46
C TRP A 163 -8.57 -0.72 -8.79
N ASN A 164 -8.83 -0.45 -10.07
CA ASN A 164 -9.46 0.80 -10.51
C ASN A 164 -10.86 0.98 -9.91
N ALA A 165 -11.65 -0.10 -9.81
CA ALA A 165 -12.96 -0.03 -9.19
C ALA A 165 -12.90 0.26 -7.67
N GLN A 166 -11.88 -0.24 -6.97
CA GLN A 166 -11.66 0.08 -5.56
C GLN A 166 -11.13 1.50 -5.40
N LEU A 167 -10.17 1.91 -6.24
CA LEU A 167 -9.61 3.26 -6.22
C LEU A 167 -10.70 4.31 -6.48
N GLU A 168 -11.57 4.09 -7.48
CA GLU A 168 -12.70 4.99 -7.75
C GLU A 168 -13.60 5.17 -6.52
N ARG A 169 -13.97 4.08 -5.84
CA ARG A 169 -14.72 4.14 -4.58
C ARG A 169 -13.98 4.90 -3.48
N ASN A 170 -12.69 4.66 -3.32
CA ASN A 170 -11.88 5.34 -2.32
C ASN A 170 -11.77 6.85 -2.62
N MET A 171 -11.68 7.23 -3.90
CA MET A 171 -11.62 8.63 -4.30
C MET A 171 -12.92 9.40 -4.03
N GLU A 172 -14.07 8.73 -3.99
CA GLU A 172 -15.33 9.33 -3.52
C GLU A 172 -15.25 9.71 -2.03
N ILE A 173 -14.64 8.86 -1.21
CA ILE A 173 -14.40 9.12 0.22
C ILE A 173 -13.42 10.28 0.38
N VAL A 174 -12.27 10.21 -0.30
CA VAL A 174 -11.23 11.25 -0.26
C VAL A 174 -11.81 12.61 -0.65
N SER A 175 -12.61 12.67 -1.72
CA SER A 175 -13.24 13.92 -2.19
C SER A 175 -14.26 14.49 -1.21
N GLY A 176 -14.79 13.68 -0.29
CA GLY A 176 -15.69 14.11 0.78
C GLY A 176 -14.99 14.69 2.00
N ILE A 177 -13.67 14.49 2.13
CA ILE A 177 -12.89 14.99 3.26
C ILE A 177 -12.46 16.42 3.01
N ASN A 178 -12.94 17.33 3.86
CA ASN A 178 -12.52 18.72 3.79
C ASN A 178 -11.22 18.91 4.59
N PHE A 179 -10.11 19.17 3.90
CA PHE A 179 -8.82 19.52 4.52
C PHE A 179 -8.68 21.02 4.86
N LEU A 180 -9.67 21.86 4.54
CA LEU A 180 -9.71 23.31 4.84
C LEU A 180 -10.50 23.67 6.10
#